data_AF-A0A3D5R543-F1
#
_entry.id   AF-A0A3D5R543-F1
#
_cell.length_a   1.000
_cell.length_b   1.000
_cell.length_c   1.000
_cell.angle_alpha   90.00
_cell.angle_beta   90.00
_cell.angle_gamma   90.00
#
_symmetry.space_group_name_H-M   'P 1'
#
loop_
_entity.id
_entity.type
_entity.pdbx_description
1 polymer ?
#
loop_
_entity_poly.entity_id
_entity_poly.type
_entity_poly.pdbx_seq_one_letter_code
_entity_poly.pdbx_strand_id
1 'polypeptide(L)'
;MIFLNQKRMKIAFCLRFFLILTVVLSLSACLMRPSIPDRMQSTTQAGLLENISQVLLVADESFLFFTSQKVYALEKYNRVWRQAMEPMDAVIGRNGFAPQGEKREGDGRTPSGLYRMGTAFGYPESVVTKMPYRQSLADDVWIDDPADPDYNRWVKQNLTKAASYEKMKRDDDLYKYGLVIEYNT
;
A
#
# COMPACT_ATOMS: atom_id res chain seq x y z
N MET A 1 -31.54 -6.65 -68.49
CA MET A 1 -31.31 -5.61 -67.46
C MET A 1 -31.96 -6.09 -66.17
N ILE A 2 -31.19 -6.71 -65.26
CA ILE A 2 -31.62 -7.06 -63.90
C ILE A 2 -30.50 -6.64 -62.97
N PHE A 3 -30.83 -5.75 -62.04
CA PHE A 3 -29.97 -5.19 -61.00
C PHE A 3 -29.69 -6.23 -59.91
N LEU A 4 -28.45 -6.31 -59.44
CA LEU A 4 -27.99 -7.11 -58.30
C LEU A 4 -28.65 -6.67 -56.98
N ASN A 5 -29.07 -7.59 -56.12
CA ASN A 5 -29.27 -7.30 -54.70
C ASN A 5 -28.11 -7.84 -53.86
N GLN A 6 -27.05 -7.02 -53.80
CA GLN A 6 -25.81 -7.19 -53.02
C GLN A 6 -25.96 -6.97 -51.50
N LYS A 7 -27.16 -7.16 -50.91
CA LYS A 7 -27.42 -6.83 -49.50
C LYS A 7 -26.93 -7.85 -48.46
N ARG A 8 -26.78 -9.14 -48.81
CA ARG A 8 -26.40 -10.19 -47.82
C ARG A 8 -24.91 -10.24 -47.46
N MET A 9 -24.02 -9.70 -48.29
CA MET A 9 -22.57 -9.79 -48.07
C MET A 9 -22.01 -8.66 -47.20
N LYS A 10 -22.70 -7.50 -47.12
CA LYS A 10 -22.27 -6.35 -46.31
C LYS A 10 -22.52 -6.53 -44.81
N ILE A 11 -23.59 -7.25 -44.44
CA ILE A 11 -23.98 -7.44 -43.03
C ILE A 11 -23.01 -8.38 -42.30
N ALA A 12 -22.61 -9.48 -42.93
CA ALA A 12 -21.62 -10.41 -42.36
C ALA A 12 -20.21 -9.81 -42.26
N PHE A 13 -19.85 -8.91 -43.19
CA PHE A 13 -18.57 -8.18 -43.15
C PHE A 13 -18.56 -7.13 -42.03
N CYS A 14 -19.65 -6.38 -41.84
CA CYS A 14 -19.79 -5.45 -40.71
C CYS A 14 -19.77 -6.17 -39.35
N LEU A 15 -20.43 -7.33 -39.20
CA LEU A 15 -20.43 -8.10 -37.95
C LEU A 15 -19.04 -8.67 -37.60
N ARG A 16 -18.28 -9.18 -38.59
CA ARG A 16 -16.89 -9.63 -38.36
C ARG A 16 -15.94 -8.47 -38.07
N PHE A 17 -16.11 -7.33 -38.72
CA PHE A 17 -15.31 -6.13 -38.45
C PHE A 17 -15.59 -5.55 -37.05
N PHE A 18 -16.85 -5.57 -36.60
CA PHE A 18 -17.23 -5.12 -35.26
C PHE A 18 -16.72 -6.06 -34.16
N LEU A 19 -16.72 -7.38 -34.39
CA LEU A 19 -16.15 -8.37 -33.46
C LEU A 19 -14.62 -8.30 -33.38
N ILE A 20 -13.95 -8.00 -34.50
CA ILE A 20 -12.49 -7.78 -34.52
C ILE A 20 -12.14 -6.47 -33.82
N LEU A 21 -12.93 -5.41 -34.01
CA LEU A 21 -12.72 -4.12 -33.36
C LEU A 21 -12.90 -4.21 -31.83
N THR A 22 -13.88 -4.98 -31.33
CA THR A 22 -14.06 -5.21 -29.89
C THR A 22 -12.94 -6.07 -29.29
N VAL A 23 -12.45 -7.09 -30.01
CA VAL A 23 -11.29 -7.89 -29.58
C VAL A 23 -10.02 -7.05 -29.54
N VAL A 24 -9.76 -6.21 -30.56
CA VAL A 24 -8.59 -5.30 -30.59
C VAL A 24 -8.69 -4.22 -29.50
N LEU A 25 -9.86 -3.63 -29.28
CA LEU A 25 -10.08 -2.67 -28.18
C LEU A 25 -9.93 -3.32 -26.79
N SER A 26 -10.31 -4.60 -26.64
CA SER A 26 -10.12 -5.36 -25.38
C SER A 26 -8.65 -5.76 -25.13
N LEU A 27 -7.87 -6.02 -26.19
CA LEU A 27 -6.45 -6.34 -26.09
C LEU A 27 -5.59 -5.10 -25.79
N SER A 28 -5.97 -3.92 -26.29
CA SER A 28 -5.26 -2.66 -25.97
C SER A 28 -5.49 -2.17 -24.54
N ALA A 29 -6.62 -2.49 -23.92
CA ALA A 29 -6.90 -2.11 -22.53
C ALA A 29 -6.05 -2.90 -21.49
N CYS A 30 -5.49 -4.04 -21.87
CA CYS A 30 -4.56 -4.79 -21.02
C CYS A 30 -3.11 -4.25 -21.06
N LEU A 31 -2.76 -3.42 -22.04
CA LEU A 31 -1.39 -2.99 -22.31
C LEU A 31 -0.98 -1.67 -21.63
N MET A 32 -1.86 -1.07 -20.81
CA MET A 32 -1.58 0.21 -20.14
C MET A 32 -1.87 0.19 -18.64
N ARG A 33 -1.44 -0.86 -17.94
CA ARG A 33 -1.20 -0.72 -16.49
C ARG A 33 0.25 -0.26 -16.33
N PRO A 34 0.51 1.00 -15.92
CA PRO A 34 1.87 1.40 -15.57
C PRO A 34 2.38 0.39 -14.54
N SER A 35 3.61 -0.07 -14.74
CA SER A 35 4.20 -1.00 -13.80
C SER A 35 4.30 -0.29 -12.44
N ILE A 36 4.12 -1.01 -11.33
CA ILE A 36 4.28 -0.44 -9.98
C ILE A 36 5.62 0.34 -9.84
N PRO A 37 6.74 -0.10 -10.44
CA PRO A 37 7.97 0.69 -10.56
C PRO A 37 7.82 2.08 -11.17
N ASP A 38 6.95 2.28 -12.16
CA ASP A 38 6.71 3.57 -12.81
C ASP A 38 5.97 4.54 -11.86
N ARG A 39 5.07 4.00 -11.02
CA ARG A 39 4.33 4.78 -10.01
C ARG A 39 5.23 5.30 -8.89
N MET A 40 6.34 4.63 -8.64
CA MET A 40 7.36 5.02 -7.65
C MET A 40 8.27 6.16 -8.15
N GLN A 41 8.46 6.28 -9.47
CA GLN A 41 9.33 7.31 -10.07
C GLN A 41 8.68 8.69 -10.13
N SER A 42 7.35 8.79 -10.07
CA SER A 42 6.63 10.07 -10.13
C SER A 42 6.66 10.88 -8.83
N THR A 43 7.22 10.34 -7.74
CA THR A 43 7.40 11.07 -6.48
C THR A 43 8.74 11.82 -6.53
N THR A 44 8.72 13.13 -6.30
CA THR A 44 9.84 14.08 -6.30
C THR A 44 10.88 13.82 -5.18
N GLN A 45 11.42 12.60 -5.12
CA GLN A 45 12.43 12.12 -4.17
C GLN A 45 13.49 11.24 -4.87
N ALA A 46 13.80 11.51 -6.13
CA ALA A 46 14.70 10.69 -6.96
C ALA A 46 16.07 10.40 -6.30
N GLY A 47 16.65 11.37 -5.58
CA GLY A 47 17.93 11.18 -4.86
C GLY A 47 17.82 10.34 -3.58
N LEU A 48 16.67 10.37 -2.88
CA LEU A 48 16.49 9.59 -1.65
C LEU A 48 16.40 8.08 -1.95
N LEU A 49 15.86 7.74 -3.13
CA LEU A 49 15.67 6.37 -3.57
C LEU A 49 16.96 5.70 -4.06
N GLU A 50 18.05 6.44 -4.30
CA GLU A 50 19.29 5.86 -4.84
C GLU A 50 19.89 4.80 -3.90
N ASN A 51 19.91 5.10 -2.59
CA ASN A 51 20.48 4.23 -1.56
C ASN A 51 19.46 3.26 -0.95
N ILE A 52 18.20 3.30 -1.41
CA ILE A 52 17.15 2.41 -0.94
C ILE A 52 17.02 1.25 -1.93
N SER A 53 17.11 0.04 -1.39
CA SER A 53 17.00 -1.21 -2.16
C SER A 53 15.72 -1.97 -1.90
N GLN A 54 14.92 -1.60 -0.89
CA GLN A 54 13.65 -2.27 -0.56
C GLN A 54 12.60 -1.26 -0.10
N VAL A 55 11.34 -1.43 -0.54
CA VAL A 55 10.19 -0.59 -0.18
C VAL A 55 8.94 -1.44 -0.03
N LEU A 56 8.13 -1.14 0.99
CA LEU A 56 6.72 -1.52 1.03
C LEU A 56 5.90 -0.34 0.53
N LEU A 57 5.25 -0.48 -0.62
CA LEU A 57 4.40 0.55 -1.20
C LEU A 57 2.94 0.23 -0.89
N VAL A 58 2.25 1.11 -0.18
CA VAL A 58 0.79 1.04 -0.01
C VAL A 58 0.13 1.94 -1.04
N ALA A 59 -0.78 1.40 -1.84
CA ALA A 59 -1.45 2.19 -2.88
C ALA A 59 -2.89 1.72 -3.14
N ASP A 60 -3.71 2.65 -3.62
CA ASP A 60 -5.01 2.34 -4.21
C ASP A 60 -4.83 1.77 -5.63
N GLU A 61 -5.43 0.61 -5.86
CA GLU A 61 -5.74 0.09 -7.18
C GLU A 61 -7.18 0.45 -7.52
N SER A 62 -7.38 1.21 -8.58
CA SER A 62 -8.71 1.49 -9.11
C SER A 62 -8.90 0.77 -10.44
N PHE A 63 -9.97 0.01 -10.55
CA PHE A 63 -10.41 -0.59 -11.81
C PHE A 63 -11.91 -0.38 -11.98
N LEU A 64 -12.28 0.34 -13.05
CA LEU A 64 -13.65 0.81 -13.28
C LEU A 64 -14.18 1.60 -12.06
N PHE A 65 -15.16 1.04 -11.36
CA PHE A 65 -15.81 1.64 -10.19
C PHE A 65 -15.39 1.01 -8.86
N PHE A 66 -14.38 0.12 -8.88
CA PHE A 66 -13.87 -0.56 -7.69
C PHE A 66 -12.51 0.00 -7.31
N THR A 67 -12.32 0.26 -6.02
CA THR A 67 -11.03 0.60 -5.45
C THR A 67 -10.67 -0.45 -4.40
N SER A 68 -9.46 -0.99 -4.47
CA SER A 68 -8.87 -1.84 -3.45
C SER A 68 -7.51 -1.30 -3.03
N GLN A 69 -7.15 -1.48 -1.77
CA GLN A 69 -5.83 -1.10 -1.28
C GLN A 69 -4.90 -2.30 -1.30
N LYS A 70 -3.67 -2.09 -1.76
CA LYS A 70 -2.63 -3.12 -1.82
C LYS A 70 -1.36 -2.65 -1.16
N VAL A 71 -0.60 -3.60 -0.59
CA VAL A 71 0.81 -3.44 -0.26
C VAL A 71 1.65 -4.22 -1.28
N TYR A 72 2.62 -3.55 -1.89
CA TYR A 72 3.63 -4.18 -2.76
C TYR A 72 4.96 -4.21 -2.06
N ALA A 73 5.58 -5.38 -1.98
CA ALA A 73 6.98 -5.51 -1.60
C ALA A 73 7.85 -5.35 -2.84
N LEU A 74 8.68 -4.31 -2.86
CA LEU A 74 9.56 -3.98 -3.97
C LEU A 74 11.02 -4.12 -3.53
N GLU A 75 11.85 -4.65 -4.41
CA GLU A 75 13.30 -4.71 -4.24
C GLU A 75 14.04 -4.22 -5.48
N LYS A 76 15.21 -3.62 -5.30
CA LYS A 76 16.03 -3.07 -6.37
C LYS A 76 17.17 -4.02 -6.68
N TYR A 77 17.22 -4.51 -7.92
CA TYR A 77 18.30 -5.32 -8.47
C TYR A 77 18.91 -4.60 -9.68
N ASN A 78 20.23 -4.35 -9.66
CA ASN A 78 20.93 -3.60 -10.71
C ASN A 78 20.25 -2.26 -11.05
N ARG A 79 19.85 -1.50 -10.03
CA ARG A 79 19.10 -0.22 -10.12
C ARG A 79 17.68 -0.31 -10.69
N VAL A 80 17.19 -1.52 -10.97
CA VAL A 80 15.83 -1.76 -11.45
C VAL A 80 14.96 -2.26 -10.30
N TRP A 81 13.83 -1.60 -10.06
CA TRP A 81 12.83 -2.08 -9.11
C TRP A 81 12.08 -3.28 -9.66
N ARG A 82 11.88 -4.27 -8.81
CA ARG A 82 11.13 -5.50 -9.08
C ARG A 82 10.23 -5.78 -7.90
N GLN A 83 9.13 -6.47 -8.16
CA GLN A 83 8.27 -6.96 -7.12
C GLN A 83 8.91 -8.21 -6.48
N ALA A 84 9.06 -8.21 -5.16
CA ALA A 84 9.70 -9.29 -4.41
C ALA A 84 8.70 -10.37 -3.97
N MET A 85 7.42 -10.02 -3.84
CA MET A 85 6.34 -10.88 -3.33
C MET A 85 5.02 -10.56 -4.02
N GLU A 86 4.04 -11.46 -3.99
CA GLU A 86 2.69 -11.14 -4.45
C GLU A 86 2.08 -9.95 -3.67
N PRO A 87 1.25 -9.10 -4.30
CA PRO A 87 0.62 -7.98 -3.61
C PRO A 87 -0.32 -8.49 -2.51
N MET A 88 -0.23 -7.86 -1.35
CA MET A 88 -1.08 -8.18 -0.19
C MET A 88 -2.25 -7.19 -0.13
N ASP A 89 -3.42 -7.66 0.33
CA ASP A 89 -4.52 -6.77 0.65
C ASP A 89 -4.12 -5.82 1.79
N ALA A 90 -4.53 -4.57 1.67
CA ALA A 90 -4.29 -3.54 2.68
C ALA A 90 -5.61 -2.96 3.17
N VAL A 91 -5.57 -2.41 4.38
CA VAL A 91 -6.60 -1.52 4.90
C VAL A 91 -5.92 -0.20 5.24
N ILE A 92 -6.49 0.89 4.76
CA ILE A 92 -6.04 2.25 5.08
C ILE A 92 -7.03 2.90 6.05
N GLY A 93 -6.64 4.01 6.66
CA GLY A 93 -7.53 4.83 7.47
C GLY A 93 -8.87 5.10 6.76
N ARG A 94 -9.96 5.08 7.53
CA ARG A 94 -11.35 5.26 7.04
C ARG A 94 -11.58 6.51 6.17
N ASN A 95 -10.73 7.53 6.31
CA ASN A 95 -10.76 8.77 5.55
C ASN A 95 -9.71 8.83 4.41
N GLY A 96 -9.16 7.67 4.03
CA GLY A 96 -8.19 7.52 2.95
C GLY A 96 -6.78 7.97 3.34
N PHE A 97 -6.00 8.38 2.33
CA PHE A 97 -4.69 8.99 2.53
C PHE A 97 -4.83 10.48 2.87
N ALA A 98 -4.03 10.96 3.82
CA ALA A 98 -3.90 12.38 4.07
C ALA A 98 -3.09 13.03 2.95
N PRO A 99 -3.47 14.24 2.49
CA PRO A 99 -2.56 15.05 1.68
C PRO A 99 -1.22 15.26 2.41
N GLN A 100 -0.16 15.48 1.65
CA GLN A 100 1.18 15.63 2.21
C GLN A 100 1.22 16.74 3.28
N GLY A 101 1.66 16.40 4.49
CA GLY A 101 1.75 17.35 5.61
C GLY A 101 0.44 17.65 6.33
N GLU A 102 -0.68 17.07 5.88
CA GLU A 102 -2.02 17.31 6.46
C GLU A 102 -2.48 16.22 7.44
N LYS A 103 -1.72 15.13 7.61
CA LYS A 103 -2.05 14.10 8.61
C LYS A 103 -2.05 14.69 10.02
N ARG A 104 -3.11 14.43 10.78
CA ARG A 104 -3.27 14.83 12.19
C ARG A 104 -3.71 13.64 13.04
N GLU A 105 -3.45 13.67 14.34
CA GLU A 105 -3.90 12.60 15.24
C GLU A 105 -5.43 12.49 15.25
N GLY A 106 -5.97 11.26 15.26
CA GLY A 106 -7.42 11.01 15.26
C GLY A 106 -8.18 11.30 13.94
N ASP A 107 -7.53 11.85 12.91
CA ASP A 107 -8.18 12.21 11.63
C ASP A 107 -8.66 11.00 10.80
N GLY A 108 -8.28 9.79 11.19
CA GLY A 108 -8.64 8.55 10.51
C GLY A 108 -8.03 8.41 9.11
N ARG A 109 -6.94 9.14 8.81
CA ARG A 109 -6.23 9.08 7.53
C ARG A 109 -4.90 8.35 7.67
N THR A 110 -4.42 7.77 6.57
CA THR A 110 -3.07 7.20 6.46
C THR A 110 -2.10 8.28 5.98
N PRO A 111 -0.92 8.48 6.59
CA PRO A 111 0.04 9.47 6.11
C PRO A 111 0.52 9.16 4.69
N SER A 112 0.59 10.17 3.83
CA SER A 112 1.22 10.08 2.51
C SER A 112 2.68 10.51 2.57
N GLY A 113 3.58 9.66 2.10
CA GLY A 113 5.00 9.99 2.00
C GLY A 113 5.89 8.75 1.97
N LEU A 114 7.20 8.99 2.10
CA LEU A 114 8.21 7.96 2.23
C LEU A 114 8.79 8.01 3.65
N TYR A 115 8.66 6.92 4.38
CA TYR A 115 9.09 6.81 5.77
C TYR A 115 10.02 5.62 5.94
N ARG A 116 10.94 5.73 6.90
CA ARG A 116 11.78 4.60 7.28
C ARG A 116 10.94 3.57 8.03
N MET A 117 11.24 2.29 7.81
CA MET A 117 10.74 1.24 8.68
C MET A 117 11.75 1.05 9.82
N GLY A 118 11.25 1.19 11.05
CA GLY A 118 12.02 1.10 12.27
C GLY A 118 12.07 -0.33 12.80
N THR A 119 11.78 -0.47 14.10
CA THR A 119 11.80 -1.77 14.78
C THR A 119 10.61 -2.64 14.33
N ALA A 120 10.88 -3.89 14.00
CA ALA A 120 9.85 -4.91 13.85
C ALA A 120 9.35 -5.35 15.22
N PHE A 121 8.08 -5.70 15.33
CA PHE A 121 7.51 -6.21 16.57
C PHE A 121 6.49 -7.31 16.31
N GLY A 122 6.15 -8.05 17.36
CA GLY A 122 5.15 -9.10 17.27
C GLY A 122 5.02 -9.92 18.54
N TYR A 123 4.06 -10.85 18.54
CA TYR A 123 3.76 -11.66 19.72
C TYR A 123 4.78 -12.78 19.98
N PRO A 124 5.37 -13.42 18.95
CA PRO A 124 6.43 -14.40 19.17
C PRO A 124 7.63 -13.81 19.90
N GLU A 125 8.32 -14.64 20.66
CA GLU A 125 9.56 -14.25 21.36
C GLU A 125 10.69 -13.89 20.38
N SER A 126 10.71 -14.51 19.20
CA SER A 126 11.66 -14.20 18.13
C SER A 126 11.07 -14.45 16.74
N VAL A 127 11.66 -13.81 15.73
CA VAL A 127 11.35 -14.01 14.31
C VAL A 127 12.64 -13.98 13.49
N VAL A 128 12.64 -14.65 12.33
CA VAL A 128 13.77 -14.60 11.40
C VAL A 128 13.71 -13.30 10.60
N THR A 129 14.49 -12.31 11.01
CA THR A 129 14.55 -11.00 10.35
C THR A 129 15.94 -10.38 10.45
N LYS A 130 16.26 -9.47 9.52
CA LYS A 130 17.46 -8.62 9.59
C LYS A 130 17.17 -7.29 10.31
N MET A 131 15.91 -6.99 10.61
CA MET A 131 15.50 -5.78 11.31
C MET A 131 15.63 -5.97 12.83
N PRO A 132 15.83 -4.91 13.62
CA PRO A 132 15.63 -4.99 15.06
C PRO A 132 14.24 -5.55 15.36
N TYR A 133 14.13 -6.44 16.34
CA TYR A 133 12.85 -7.05 16.73
C TYR A 133 12.58 -6.85 18.22
N ARG A 134 11.35 -6.46 18.57
CA ARG A 134 10.85 -6.37 19.94
C ARG A 134 9.60 -7.23 20.09
N GLN A 135 9.59 -8.16 21.04
CA GLN A 135 8.38 -8.88 21.40
C GLN A 135 7.37 -7.94 22.08
N SER A 136 6.10 -8.01 21.68
CA SER A 136 4.98 -7.40 22.38
C SER A 136 4.47 -8.30 23.51
N LEU A 137 4.49 -7.77 24.73
CA LEU A 137 3.95 -8.40 25.93
C LEU A 137 2.59 -7.82 26.30
N ALA A 138 1.91 -8.44 27.26
CA ALA A 138 0.53 -8.06 27.64
C ALA A 138 0.43 -6.68 28.29
N ASP A 139 1.51 -6.20 28.91
CA ASP A 139 1.61 -4.92 29.61
C ASP A 139 2.31 -3.83 28.76
N ASP A 140 2.54 -4.09 27.47
CA ASP A 140 3.18 -3.17 26.55
C ASP A 140 2.15 -2.24 25.88
N VAL A 141 2.42 -0.93 25.95
CA VAL A 141 1.54 0.11 25.37
C VAL A 141 2.34 1.14 24.58
N TRP A 142 1.72 1.70 23.54
CA TRP A 142 2.21 2.84 22.77
C TRP A 142 1.41 4.08 23.11
N ILE A 143 2.06 5.13 23.59
CA ILE A 143 1.38 6.35 24.01
C ILE A 143 0.98 7.17 22.78
N ASP A 144 -0.32 7.37 22.59
CA ASP A 144 -0.92 8.18 21.53
C ASP A 144 -1.48 9.52 22.04
N ASP A 145 -1.37 9.80 23.34
CA ASP A 145 -1.73 11.07 23.95
C ASP A 145 -0.69 12.16 23.62
N PRO A 146 -1.02 13.18 22.80
CA PRO A 146 -0.07 14.22 22.42
C PRO A 146 0.34 15.15 23.57
N ALA A 147 -0.36 15.13 24.70
CA ALA A 147 -0.01 15.92 25.88
C ALA A 147 0.94 15.18 26.85
N ASP A 148 1.15 13.87 26.68
CA ASP A 148 1.99 13.07 27.56
C ASP A 148 3.49 13.20 27.18
N PRO A 149 4.42 13.31 28.14
CA PRO A 149 5.87 13.38 27.87
C PRO A 149 6.43 12.17 27.11
N ASP A 150 5.77 11.02 27.19
CA ASP A 150 6.12 9.80 26.47
C ASP A 150 5.31 9.61 25.18
N TYR A 151 4.68 10.65 24.63
CA TYR A 151 4.02 10.62 23.33
C TYR A 151 4.91 9.99 22.25
N ASN A 152 4.32 9.09 21.44
CA ASN A 152 5.03 8.26 20.46
C ASN A 152 6.15 7.39 21.03
N ARG A 153 5.97 6.90 22.26
CA ARG A 153 6.88 5.91 22.86
C ARG A 153 6.16 4.66 23.31
N TRP A 154 6.91 3.57 23.24
CA TRP A 154 6.50 2.28 23.73
C TRP A 154 7.00 2.07 25.17
N VAL A 155 6.05 2.09 26.11
CA VAL A 155 6.30 1.96 27.55
C VAL A 155 5.55 0.77 28.17
N LYS A 156 5.80 0.50 29.45
CA LYS A 156 4.99 -0.43 30.23
C LYS A 156 3.77 0.27 30.81
N GLN A 157 2.63 -0.39 30.77
CA GLN A 157 1.34 0.16 31.19
C GLN A 157 1.36 0.65 32.65
N ASN A 158 2.08 -0.03 33.54
CA ASN A 158 2.22 0.37 34.94
C ASN A 158 3.18 1.55 35.18
N LEU A 159 3.91 2.00 34.15
CA LEU A 159 4.86 3.11 34.24
C LEU A 159 4.31 4.43 33.67
N THR A 160 3.13 4.42 33.04
CA THR A 160 2.52 5.60 32.43
C THR A 160 1.25 6.05 33.16
N LYS A 161 0.93 7.33 33.03
CA LYS A 161 -0.36 7.94 33.42
C LYS A 161 -1.04 8.66 32.25
N ALA A 162 -0.62 8.37 31.02
CA ALA A 162 -1.16 8.97 29.81
C ALA A 162 -2.69 8.81 29.75
N ALA A 163 -3.37 9.81 29.20
CA ALA A 163 -4.82 9.77 29.09
C ALA A 163 -5.29 8.75 28.05
N SER A 164 -4.45 8.45 27.06
CA SER A 164 -4.69 7.45 26.01
C SER A 164 -3.42 6.71 25.61
N TYR A 165 -3.60 5.48 25.13
CA TYR A 165 -2.56 4.63 24.57
C TYR A 165 -3.16 3.47 23.77
N GLU A 166 -2.36 2.91 22.87
CA GLU A 166 -2.66 1.65 22.19
C GLU A 166 -2.01 0.46 22.92
N LYS A 167 -2.70 -0.69 23.00
CA LYS A 167 -2.11 -1.95 23.46
C LYS A 167 -1.29 -2.58 22.34
N MET A 168 -0.04 -2.93 22.63
CA MET A 168 0.84 -3.53 21.62
C MET A 168 0.59 -5.03 21.43
N LYS A 169 0.06 -5.71 22.45
CA LYS A 169 -0.50 -7.06 22.33
C LYS A 169 -2.02 -6.98 22.40
N ARG A 170 -2.66 -7.09 21.24
CA ARG A 170 -4.11 -6.98 21.06
C ARG A 170 -4.74 -8.36 21.07
N ASP A 171 -6.01 -8.42 21.47
CA ASP A 171 -6.77 -9.68 21.52
C ASP A 171 -7.31 -10.12 20.13
N ASP A 172 -7.24 -9.24 19.14
CA ASP A 172 -7.74 -9.45 17.76
C ASP A 172 -6.63 -9.76 16.74
N ASP A 173 -5.40 -10.02 17.21
CA ASP A 173 -4.23 -10.34 16.38
C ASP A 173 -3.83 -9.28 15.35
N LEU A 174 -4.42 -8.07 15.32
CA LEU A 174 -4.06 -7.04 14.34
C LEU A 174 -2.59 -6.62 14.43
N TYR A 175 -1.99 -6.73 15.62
CA TYR A 175 -0.57 -6.44 15.89
C TYR A 175 0.29 -7.69 16.10
N LYS A 176 -0.17 -8.85 15.62
CA LYS A 176 0.58 -10.11 15.74
C LYS A 176 1.99 -10.01 15.16
N TYR A 177 2.11 -9.28 14.05
CA TYR A 177 3.36 -8.80 13.48
C TYR A 177 3.18 -7.37 13.02
N GLY A 178 4.18 -6.53 13.24
CA GLY A 178 4.15 -5.14 12.82
C GLY A 178 5.54 -4.56 12.63
N LEU A 179 5.57 -3.38 12.00
CA LEU A 179 6.76 -2.59 11.78
C LEU A 179 6.45 -1.17 12.27
N VAL A 180 7.34 -0.58 13.05
CA VAL A 180 7.25 0.84 13.36
C VAL A 180 7.47 1.63 12.07
N ILE A 181 6.54 2.52 11.74
CA ILE A 181 6.69 3.49 10.67
C ILE A 181 7.18 4.78 11.31
N GLU A 182 8.37 5.21 10.95
CA GLU A 182 9.06 6.38 11.53
C GLU A 182 8.46 7.69 10.96
N TYR A 183 7.16 7.91 11.16
CA TYR A 183 6.40 9.06 10.69
C TYR A 183 6.54 10.28 11.62
N ASN A 184 6.44 10.06 12.94
CA ASN A 184 6.43 11.09 13.99
C ASN A 184 7.74 11.12 14.81
N THR A 185 8.85 10.69 14.22
CA THR A 185 10.14 10.48 14.90
C THR A 185 11.20 11.50 14.50
#